data_AF-A0A8H6FKU8-F1
#
_entry.id   AF-A0A8H6FKU8-F1
#
_cell.length_a   1.000
_cell.length_b   1.000
_cell.length_c   1.000
_cell.angle_alpha   90.00
_cell.angle_beta   90.00
_cell.angle_gamma   90.00
#
_symmetry.space_group_name_H-M   'P 1'
#
loop_
_entity.id
_entity.type
_entity.pdbx_description
1 polymer ?
#
loop_
_entity_poly.entity_id
_entity_poly.type
_entity_poly.pdbx_seq_one_letter_code
_entity_poly.pdbx_strand_id
1 'polypeptide(L)'
;MAIITEEVGDIFSAPPNSILIHACNARGAWGSGVAVAFKQKYPYAFRQHQAYCLSSPTGSKLSVKQHQASLVGTALLIPPPTATNQRQASKTPHYIACLFTSLDYGKRVSPPEEIVENTRKALENLAKQVAEMRAAGEEVGKCCPVRINSGRFGVEWQKTKAVLEAGGLVITVVRPEAEQKADGAGTAAGGQSPVKDENEKAKGEKCAVGTNARRSNRWTSGRTKAKGPFEKQTRGVKRKVEKDFEDGDDGREDMKGERLA
;
A
#
# COMPACT_ATOMS: atom_id res chain seq x y z
N MET A 1 -17.47 -15.30 -13.21
CA MET A 1 -16.69 -15.91 -12.13
C MET A 1 -15.23 -15.55 -12.35
N ALA A 2 -14.51 -15.11 -11.31
CA ALA A 2 -13.08 -14.87 -11.42
C ALA A 2 -12.31 -16.19 -11.49
N ILE A 3 -11.22 -16.21 -12.26
CA ILE A 3 -10.32 -17.36 -12.34
C ILE A 3 -9.17 -17.09 -11.36
N ILE A 4 -9.08 -17.92 -10.31
CA ILE A 4 -7.93 -17.93 -9.39
C ILE A 4 -7.04 -19.12 -9.72
N THR A 5 -5.78 -18.85 -10.04
CA THR A 5 -4.74 -19.86 -10.14
C THR A 5 -3.79 -19.69 -8.94
N GLU A 6 -3.45 -20.78 -8.25
CA GLU A 6 -2.41 -20.75 -7.20
C GLU A 6 -1.10 -21.32 -7.77
N GLU A 7 -0.04 -20.53 -7.74
CA GLU A 7 1.29 -20.92 -8.20
C GLU A 7 2.29 -20.81 -7.04
N VAL A 8 3.37 -21.58 -7.10
CA VAL A 8 4.48 -21.47 -6.13
C VAL A 8 5.64 -20.72 -6.78
N GLY A 9 6.18 -19.73 -6.07
CA GLY A 9 7.32 -18.96 -6.53
C GLY A 9 7.52 -17.64 -5.80
N ASP A 10 8.37 -16.77 -6.36
CA ASP A 10 8.56 -15.40 -5.91
C ASP A 10 7.60 -14.45 -6.66
N ILE A 11 6.71 -13.77 -5.94
CA ILE A 11 5.81 -12.75 -6.49
C ILE A 11 6.57 -11.66 -7.26
N PHE A 12 7.80 -11.37 -6.87
CA PHE A 12 8.62 -10.35 -7.51
C PHE A 12 9.26 -10.80 -8.84
N SER A 13 9.09 -12.06 -9.20
CA SER A 13 9.48 -12.64 -10.50
C SER A 13 8.31 -12.66 -11.50
N ALA A 14 7.20 -11.98 -11.18
CA ALA A 14 6.09 -11.83 -12.11
C ALA A 14 6.55 -11.19 -13.44
N PRO A 15 5.83 -11.42 -14.55
CA PRO A 15 6.14 -10.78 -15.82
C PRO A 15 6.06 -9.24 -15.73
N PRO A 16 6.78 -8.50 -16.59
CA PRO A 16 6.63 -7.06 -16.73
C PRO A 16 5.16 -6.63 -16.85
N ASN A 17 4.85 -5.43 -16.36
CA ASN A 17 3.52 -4.83 -16.34
C ASN A 17 2.48 -5.58 -15.49
N SER A 18 2.86 -6.61 -14.73
CA SER A 18 1.98 -7.24 -13.75
C SER A 18 1.66 -6.30 -12.58
N ILE A 19 0.49 -6.50 -11.98
CA ILE A 19 0.07 -5.80 -10.76
C ILE A 19 0.39 -6.68 -9.55
N LEU A 20 1.36 -6.27 -8.75
CA LEU A 20 1.68 -6.94 -7.49
C LEU A 20 0.78 -6.39 -6.38
N ILE A 21 -0.09 -7.24 -5.85
CA ILE A 21 -1.10 -6.85 -4.86
C ILE A 21 -0.63 -7.25 -3.47
N HIS A 22 -0.71 -6.33 -2.51
CA HIS A 22 -0.54 -6.64 -1.10
C HIS A 22 -1.50 -5.85 -0.21
N ALA A 23 -1.81 -6.41 0.95
CA ALA A 23 -2.62 -5.73 1.97
C ALA A 23 -1.78 -4.77 2.81
N CYS A 24 -2.34 -3.60 3.07
CA CYS A 24 -1.70 -2.45 3.69
C CYS A 24 -2.54 -1.88 4.84
N ASN A 25 -1.82 -1.21 5.75
CA ASN A 25 -2.43 -0.28 6.68
C ASN A 25 -2.47 1.12 6.08
N ALA A 26 -3.39 1.96 6.56
CA ALA A 26 -3.47 3.36 6.12
C ALA A 26 -2.51 4.32 6.87
N ARG A 27 -1.60 3.82 7.74
CA ARG A 27 -0.59 4.65 8.43
C ARG A 27 0.66 4.94 7.61
N GLY A 28 0.75 4.45 6.37
CA GLY A 28 1.94 4.67 5.54
C GLY A 28 3.14 3.79 5.92
N ALA A 29 2.92 2.65 6.60
CA ALA A 29 4.00 1.83 7.15
C ALA A 29 4.16 0.47 6.45
N TRP A 30 5.36 0.19 5.92
CA TRP A 30 5.78 -1.13 5.41
C TRP A 30 6.94 -1.68 6.25
N GLY A 31 6.61 -2.21 7.43
CA GLY A 31 7.60 -2.57 8.47
C GLY A 31 7.66 -4.05 8.85
N SER A 32 6.81 -4.91 8.30
CA SER A 32 6.81 -6.34 8.64
C SER A 32 6.26 -7.22 7.51
N GLY A 33 6.55 -8.52 7.57
CA GLY A 33 6.10 -9.50 6.60
C GLY A 33 6.55 -9.17 5.18
N VAL A 34 5.69 -9.49 4.20
CA VAL A 34 5.96 -9.24 2.77
C VAL A 34 6.24 -7.75 2.47
N ALA A 35 5.66 -6.83 3.26
CA ALA A 35 5.81 -5.39 3.04
C ALA A 35 7.27 -4.92 3.17
N VAL A 36 8.09 -5.61 3.98
CA VAL A 36 9.54 -5.32 4.07
C VAL A 36 10.23 -5.63 2.74
N ALA A 37 9.90 -6.76 2.11
CA ALA A 37 10.45 -7.14 0.81
C ALA A 37 9.98 -6.17 -0.29
N PHE A 38 8.71 -5.75 -0.28
CA PHE A 38 8.20 -4.69 -1.17
C PHE A 38 8.96 -3.38 -0.98
N LYS A 39 9.22 -2.97 0.25
CA LYS A 39 9.98 -1.74 0.55
C LYS A 39 11.40 -1.78 0.01
N GLN A 40 12.07 -2.93 0.14
CA GLN A 40 13.43 -3.14 -0.34
C GLN A 40 13.51 -3.17 -1.86
N LYS A 41 12.61 -3.90 -2.53
CA LYS A 41 12.61 -4.05 -4.00
C LYS A 41 11.98 -2.85 -4.73
N TYR A 42 11.00 -2.17 -4.13
CA TYR A 42 10.27 -1.04 -4.73
C TYR A 42 10.28 0.20 -3.81
N PRO A 43 11.46 0.81 -3.56
CA PRO A 43 11.56 1.99 -2.69
C PRO A 43 10.81 3.20 -3.24
N TYR A 44 10.63 3.29 -4.57
CA TYR A 44 9.76 4.29 -5.21
C TYR A 44 8.30 4.12 -4.79
N ALA A 45 7.75 2.92 -4.94
CA ALA A 45 6.37 2.64 -4.55
C ALA A 45 6.14 2.88 -3.05
N PHE A 46 7.12 2.53 -2.21
CA PHE A 46 7.04 2.86 -0.78
C PHE A 46 6.91 4.36 -0.52
N ARG A 47 7.68 5.21 -1.22
CA ARG A 47 7.56 6.67 -1.09
C ARG A 47 6.20 7.18 -1.55
N GLN A 48 5.68 6.67 -2.67
CA GLN A 48 4.36 7.04 -3.17
C GLN A 48 3.26 6.65 -2.17
N HIS A 49 3.30 5.43 -1.65
CA HIS A 49 2.39 4.96 -0.60
C HIS A 49 2.48 5.82 0.67
N GLN A 50 3.70 6.10 1.14
CA GLN A 50 3.90 6.91 2.34
C GLN A 50 3.39 8.34 2.16
N ALA A 51 3.70 8.97 1.01
CA ALA A 51 3.18 10.28 0.66
C ALA A 51 1.65 10.25 0.62
N TYR A 52 1.06 9.27 -0.07
CA TYR A 52 -0.39 9.11 -0.18
C TYR A 52 -1.10 8.98 1.17
N CYS A 53 -0.51 8.25 2.13
CA CYS A 53 -1.08 8.11 3.48
C CYS A 53 -0.85 9.32 4.39
N LEU A 54 0.18 10.13 4.15
CA LEU A 54 0.57 11.23 5.04
C LEU A 54 0.20 12.62 4.49
N SER A 55 -0.11 12.74 3.20
CA SER A 55 -0.58 13.98 2.60
C SER A 55 -2.09 14.11 2.76
N SER A 56 -2.57 15.27 3.20
CA SER A 56 -3.98 15.63 2.98
C SER A 56 -4.20 15.83 1.47
N PRO A 57 -5.30 15.32 0.89
CA PRO A 57 -5.61 15.55 -0.51
C PRO A 57 -5.65 17.05 -0.81
N THR A 58 -5.09 17.48 -1.93
CA THR A 58 -5.08 18.89 -2.32
C THR A 58 -6.51 19.42 -2.43
N GLY A 59 -6.81 20.53 -1.74
CA GLY A 59 -8.16 21.10 -1.68
C GLY A 59 -9.09 20.45 -0.64
N SER A 60 -8.65 19.39 0.04
CA SER A 60 -9.39 18.77 1.13
C SER A 60 -9.13 19.49 2.47
N LYS A 61 -10.19 19.69 3.25
CA LYS A 61 -10.11 20.17 4.64
C LYS A 61 -9.82 19.04 5.64
N LEU A 62 -9.62 17.81 5.17
CA LEU A 62 -9.36 16.67 6.03
C LEU A 62 -7.99 16.79 6.68
N SER A 63 -7.94 16.59 8.00
CA SER A 63 -6.70 16.30 8.70
C SER A 63 -6.09 15.00 8.18
N VAL A 64 -4.77 14.82 8.35
CA VAL A 64 -4.08 13.58 7.98
C VAL A 64 -4.76 12.35 8.59
N LYS A 65 -5.20 12.43 9.85
CA LYS A 65 -5.89 11.31 10.51
C LYS A 65 -7.23 10.96 9.84
N GLN A 66 -8.01 11.97 9.44
CA GLN A 66 -9.27 11.74 8.73
C GLN A 66 -9.02 11.20 7.32
N HIS A 67 -8.01 11.71 6.63
CA HIS A 67 -7.57 11.17 5.35
C HIS A 67 -7.22 9.69 5.46
N GLN A 68 -6.36 9.31 6.41
CA GLN A 68 -6.00 7.91 6.66
C GLN A 68 -7.22 7.02 6.94
N ALA A 69 -8.19 7.50 7.73
CA ALA A 69 -9.43 6.76 7.95
C ALA A 69 -10.23 6.57 6.66
N SER A 70 -10.26 7.59 5.79
CA SER A 70 -10.96 7.51 4.49
C SER A 70 -10.30 6.58 3.47
N LEU A 71 -9.04 6.18 3.68
CA LEU A 71 -8.36 5.23 2.81
C LEU A 71 -8.81 3.78 3.04
N VAL A 72 -9.35 3.46 4.22
CA VAL A 72 -9.74 2.08 4.54
C VAL A 72 -10.86 1.62 3.59
N GLY A 73 -10.65 0.47 2.95
CA GLY A 73 -11.53 -0.04 1.91
C GLY A 73 -11.26 0.50 0.51
N THR A 74 -10.19 1.27 0.30
CA THR A 74 -9.75 1.71 -1.03
C THR A 74 -8.45 1.03 -1.45
N ALA A 75 -8.03 1.25 -2.69
CA ALA A 75 -6.75 0.78 -3.20
C ALA A 75 -5.95 1.95 -3.76
N LEU A 76 -4.63 1.86 -3.65
CA LEU A 76 -3.69 2.73 -4.36
C LEU A 76 -2.94 1.89 -5.40
N LEU A 77 -3.15 2.19 -6.68
CA LEU A 77 -2.37 1.63 -7.78
C LEU A 77 -1.20 2.56 -8.12
N ILE A 78 0.03 2.06 -7.98
CA ILE A 78 1.26 2.82 -8.22
C ILE A 78 1.90 2.30 -9.52
N PRO A 79 2.06 3.15 -10.55
CA PRO A 79 2.71 2.74 -11.80
C PRO A 79 4.22 2.52 -11.61
N PRO A 80 4.86 1.74 -12.49
CA PRO A 80 6.32 1.64 -12.52
C PRO A 80 6.94 3.02 -12.81
N PRO A 81 8.17 3.29 -12.32
CA PRO A 81 8.86 4.53 -12.63
C PRO A 81 9.05 4.70 -14.15
N THR A 82 8.67 5.86 -14.68
CA THR A 82 8.91 6.20 -16.09
C THR A 82 10.37 6.60 -16.32
N ALA A 83 10.78 6.70 -17.60
CA ALA A 83 12.15 7.04 -18.00
C ALA A 83 12.69 8.35 -17.38
N THR A 84 11.82 9.28 -16.97
CA THR A 84 12.20 10.52 -16.29
C THR A 84 12.64 10.32 -14.83
N ASN A 85 12.31 9.18 -14.21
CA ASN A 85 12.65 8.81 -12.83
C ASN A 85 13.45 7.50 -12.75
N GLN A 86 14.18 7.17 -13.82
CA GLN A 86 14.84 5.87 -14.03
C GLN A 86 15.87 5.47 -12.97
N ARG A 87 16.48 6.44 -12.26
CA ARG A 87 17.42 6.18 -11.15
C ARG A 87 16.82 5.35 -10.02
N GLN A 88 15.49 5.15 -10.02
CA GLN A 88 14.74 4.39 -9.02
C GLN A 88 13.95 3.23 -9.63
N ALA A 89 14.19 2.91 -10.91
CA ALA A 89 13.51 1.83 -11.62
C ALA A 89 13.97 0.45 -11.12
N SER A 90 13.00 -0.41 -10.82
CA SER A 90 13.24 -1.85 -10.67
C SER A 90 13.70 -2.42 -12.02
N LYS A 91 14.49 -3.50 -11.99
CA LYS A 91 14.92 -4.24 -13.21
C LYS A 91 13.72 -4.74 -14.03
N THR A 92 12.57 -4.94 -13.38
CA THR A 92 11.30 -5.29 -13.99
C THR A 92 10.24 -4.23 -13.64
N PRO A 93 9.55 -3.66 -14.63
CA PRO A 93 8.49 -2.68 -14.38
C PRO A 93 7.24 -3.43 -13.88
N HIS A 94 6.85 -3.19 -12.63
CA HIS A 94 5.61 -3.72 -12.06
C HIS A 94 4.75 -2.57 -11.51
N TYR A 95 3.44 -2.75 -11.60
CA TYR A 95 2.50 -1.93 -10.86
C TYR A 95 2.40 -2.47 -9.43
N ILE A 96 2.34 -1.59 -8.44
CA ILE A 96 2.18 -1.98 -7.03
C ILE A 96 0.79 -1.54 -6.57
N ALA A 97 -0.05 -2.50 -6.19
CA ALA A 97 -1.38 -2.25 -5.67
C ALA A 97 -1.41 -2.43 -4.14
N CYS A 98 -1.64 -1.34 -3.43
CA CYS A 98 -1.80 -1.30 -1.98
C CYS A 98 -3.28 -1.37 -1.64
N LEU A 99 -3.76 -2.49 -1.10
CA LEU A 99 -5.15 -2.58 -0.60
C LEU A 99 -5.18 -2.11 0.86
N PHE A 100 -5.90 -1.05 1.16
CA PHE A 100 -6.01 -0.53 2.53
C PHE A 100 -7.07 -1.30 3.31
N THR A 101 -6.67 -2.42 3.92
CA THR A 101 -7.60 -3.33 4.58
C THR A 101 -7.75 -3.07 6.08
N SER A 102 -6.85 -2.27 6.66
CA SER A 102 -6.95 -1.79 8.04
C SER A 102 -6.40 -0.36 8.18
N LEU A 103 -6.91 0.39 9.16
CA LEU A 103 -6.35 1.70 9.50
C LEU A 103 -4.95 1.57 10.11
N ASP A 104 -4.79 0.64 11.05
CA ASP A 104 -3.60 0.47 11.88
C ASP A 104 -2.87 -0.85 11.56
N TYR A 105 -1.77 -1.12 12.27
CA TYR A 105 -0.96 -2.34 12.09
C TYR A 105 -0.46 -2.88 13.44
N GLY A 106 0.13 -4.09 13.42
CA GLY A 106 0.64 -4.75 14.62
C GLY A 106 -0.51 -5.16 15.55
N LYS A 107 -0.42 -4.81 16.84
CA LYS A 107 -1.44 -5.16 17.84
C LYS A 107 -2.77 -4.40 17.69
N ARG A 108 -2.83 -3.39 16.82
CA ARG A 108 -4.00 -2.54 16.59
C ARG A 108 -4.66 -2.77 15.22
N VAL A 109 -4.34 -3.89 14.57
CA VAL A 109 -5.00 -4.28 13.32
C VAL A 109 -6.51 -4.40 13.52
N SER A 110 -7.29 -4.03 12.50
CA SER A 110 -8.75 -4.17 12.48
C SER A 110 -9.17 -5.63 12.72
N PRO A 111 -10.38 -5.90 13.22
CA PRO A 111 -10.89 -7.26 13.35
C PRO A 111 -10.91 -8.00 11.99
N PRO A 112 -10.74 -9.34 11.98
CA PRO A 112 -10.69 -10.11 10.73
C PRO A 112 -11.87 -9.84 9.79
N GLU A 113 -13.07 -9.66 10.32
CA GLU A 113 -14.26 -9.57 9.47
C GLU A 113 -14.36 -8.19 8.81
N GLU A 114 -13.85 -7.16 9.50
CA GLU A 114 -13.67 -5.83 8.93
C GLU A 114 -12.58 -5.85 7.84
N ILE A 115 -11.48 -6.57 8.06
CA ILE A 115 -10.42 -6.72 7.05
C ILE A 115 -10.96 -7.38 5.78
N VAL A 116 -11.75 -8.45 5.90
CA VAL A 116 -12.36 -9.15 4.76
C VAL A 116 -13.26 -8.19 3.97
N GLU A 117 -14.13 -7.45 4.65
CA GLU A 117 -15.03 -6.49 4.01
C GLU A 117 -14.27 -5.30 3.38
N ASN A 118 -13.25 -4.78 4.05
CA ASN A 118 -12.38 -3.74 3.50
C ASN A 118 -11.59 -4.26 2.29
N THR A 119 -11.17 -5.52 2.31
CA THR A 119 -10.50 -6.16 1.17
C THR A 119 -11.42 -6.21 -0.04
N ARG A 120 -12.70 -6.55 0.14
CA ARG A 120 -13.70 -6.56 -0.93
C ARG A 120 -13.84 -5.18 -1.58
N LYS A 121 -14.08 -4.15 -0.76
CA LYS A 121 -14.18 -2.76 -1.23
C LYS A 121 -12.92 -2.28 -1.94
N ALA A 122 -11.74 -2.64 -1.41
CA ALA A 122 -10.46 -2.27 -1.99
C ALA A 122 -10.23 -2.93 -3.35
N LEU A 123 -10.65 -4.19 -3.52
CA LEU A 123 -10.58 -4.89 -4.81
C LEU A 123 -11.54 -4.27 -5.85
N GLU A 124 -12.75 -3.89 -5.46
CA GLU A 124 -13.68 -3.17 -6.33
C GLU A 124 -13.11 -1.81 -6.77
N ASN A 125 -12.48 -1.10 -5.84
CA ASN A 125 -11.81 0.15 -6.13
C ASN A 125 -10.59 -0.04 -7.05
N LEU A 126 -9.80 -1.10 -6.84
CA LEU A 126 -8.68 -1.47 -7.72
C LEU A 126 -9.17 -1.84 -9.12
N ALA A 127 -10.24 -2.64 -9.22
CA ALA A 127 -10.78 -3.07 -10.50
C ALA A 127 -11.22 -1.88 -11.37
N LYS A 128 -11.80 -0.83 -10.75
CA LYS A 128 -12.12 0.43 -11.44
C LYS A 128 -10.87 1.13 -11.96
N GLN A 129 -9.85 1.30 -11.13
CA GLN A 129 -8.57 1.91 -11.55
C GLN A 129 -7.91 1.14 -12.70
N VAL A 130 -7.93 -0.19 -12.66
CA VAL A 130 -7.37 -1.04 -13.72
C VAL A 130 -8.16 -0.91 -15.02
N ALA A 131 -9.49 -0.85 -14.93
CA ALA A 131 -10.35 -0.64 -16.11
C ALA A 131 -10.09 0.73 -16.75
N GLU A 132 -9.97 1.79 -15.95
CA GLU A 132 -9.65 3.14 -16.42
C GLU A 132 -8.28 3.21 -17.11
N MET A 133 -7.25 2.59 -16.53
CA MET A 133 -5.91 2.52 -17.14
C MET A 133 -5.93 1.79 -18.48
N ARG A 134 -6.63 0.65 -18.57
CA ARG A 134 -6.79 -0.09 -19.83
C ARG A 134 -7.55 0.71 -20.87
N ALA A 135 -8.60 1.45 -20.46
CA ALA A 135 -9.34 2.34 -21.35
C ALA A 135 -8.49 3.51 -21.85
N ALA A 136 -7.52 3.97 -21.05
CA ALA A 136 -6.53 4.98 -21.45
C ALA A 136 -5.40 4.43 -22.35
N GLY A 137 -5.40 3.13 -22.67
CA GLY A 137 -4.41 2.50 -23.54
C GLY A 137 -3.14 2.00 -22.83
N GLU A 138 -3.14 1.95 -21.50
CA GLU A 138 -2.01 1.42 -20.73
C GLU A 138 -2.02 -0.13 -20.74
N GLU A 139 -0.85 -0.73 -20.98
CA GLU A 139 -0.68 -2.18 -20.93
C GLU A 139 -0.60 -2.67 -19.48
N VAL A 140 -1.76 -2.90 -18.87
CA VAL A 140 -1.85 -3.42 -17.50
C VAL A 140 -2.08 -4.93 -17.51
N GLY A 141 -1.05 -5.67 -17.07
CA GLY A 141 -0.98 -7.13 -17.05
C GLY A 141 -1.86 -7.81 -15.98
N LYS A 142 -1.47 -9.03 -15.60
CA LYS A 142 -2.22 -9.85 -14.65
C LYS A 142 -2.07 -9.38 -13.20
N CYS A 143 -3.07 -9.68 -12.38
CA CYS A 143 -3.03 -9.41 -10.94
C CYS A 143 -2.35 -10.58 -10.21
N CYS A 144 -1.28 -10.28 -9.48
CA CYS A 144 -0.51 -11.24 -8.69
C CYS A 144 -0.52 -10.84 -7.22
N PRO A 145 -1.53 -11.25 -6.42
CA PRO A 145 -1.48 -11.13 -4.98
C PRO A 145 -0.61 -12.23 -4.36
N VAL A 146 0.01 -11.92 -3.22
CA VAL A 146 0.40 -12.96 -2.27
C VAL A 146 -0.85 -13.50 -1.54
N ARG A 147 -0.69 -14.46 -0.63
CA ARG A 147 -1.72 -14.76 0.37
C ARG A 147 -1.91 -13.57 1.32
N ILE A 148 -2.65 -12.56 0.86
CA ILE A 148 -2.90 -11.32 1.61
C ILE A 148 -3.73 -11.64 2.86
N ASN A 149 -3.59 -10.80 3.89
CA ASN A 149 -4.25 -10.89 5.19
C ASN A 149 -3.90 -12.13 6.07
N SER A 150 -3.39 -13.23 5.53
CA SER A 150 -3.14 -14.48 6.28
C SER A 150 -1.87 -14.47 7.15
N GLY A 151 -0.98 -13.51 6.94
CA GLY A 151 0.18 -13.31 7.79
C GLY A 151 -0.12 -12.42 9.00
N ARG A 152 0.40 -11.19 8.96
CA ARG A 152 0.36 -10.26 10.10
C ARG A 152 -1.02 -9.69 10.43
N PHE A 153 -2.01 -9.87 9.56
CA PHE A 153 -3.39 -9.45 9.81
C PHE A 153 -4.26 -10.57 10.38
N GLY A 154 -3.75 -11.81 10.43
CA GLY A 154 -4.40 -12.91 11.16
C GLY A 154 -5.75 -13.34 10.59
N VAL A 155 -6.00 -13.14 9.30
CA VAL A 155 -7.24 -13.57 8.65
C VAL A 155 -7.03 -14.92 7.97
N GLU A 156 -7.92 -15.87 8.21
CA GLU A 156 -7.86 -17.16 7.50
C GLU A 156 -7.89 -16.98 5.99
N TRP A 157 -6.98 -17.67 5.30
CA TRP A 157 -6.81 -17.50 3.85
C TRP A 157 -8.10 -17.76 3.07
N GLN A 158 -8.92 -18.74 3.50
CA GLN A 158 -10.17 -19.08 2.81
C GLN A 158 -11.16 -17.92 2.76
N LYS A 159 -11.26 -17.11 3.82
CA LYS A 159 -12.11 -15.91 3.84
C LYS A 159 -11.64 -14.87 2.82
N THR A 160 -10.33 -14.69 2.73
CA THR A 160 -9.74 -13.75 1.76
C THR A 160 -9.87 -14.27 0.33
N LYS A 161 -9.69 -15.57 0.11
CA LYS A 161 -9.83 -16.23 -1.20
C LYS A 161 -11.24 -16.05 -1.77
N ALA A 162 -12.27 -16.29 -0.97
CA ALA A 162 -13.66 -16.08 -1.38
C ALA A 162 -13.93 -14.65 -1.88
N VAL A 163 -13.33 -13.65 -1.22
CA VAL A 163 -13.44 -12.24 -1.64
C VAL A 163 -12.68 -11.97 -2.95
N LEU A 164 -11.52 -12.59 -3.16
CA LEU A 164 -10.79 -12.49 -4.43
C LEU A 164 -11.59 -13.12 -5.58
N GLU A 165 -12.28 -14.22 -5.35
CA GLU A 165 -13.13 -14.91 -6.35
C GLU A 165 -14.34 -14.05 -6.75
N ALA A 166 -14.88 -13.28 -5.81
CA ALA A 166 -15.96 -12.34 -6.05
C ALA A 166 -15.50 -11.05 -6.76
N GLY A 167 -14.23 -10.67 -6.63
CA GLY A 167 -13.69 -9.38 -7.09
C GLY A 167 -13.55 -9.19 -8.60
N GLY A 168 -13.91 -10.18 -9.42
CA GLY A 168 -13.98 -10.05 -10.88
C GLY A 168 -12.65 -9.86 -11.63
N LEU A 169 -11.51 -9.98 -10.94
CA LEU A 169 -10.17 -9.86 -11.51
C LEU A 169 -9.60 -11.24 -11.86
N VAL A 170 -8.82 -11.34 -12.95
CA VAL A 170 -8.02 -12.54 -13.23
C VAL A 170 -6.80 -12.52 -12.32
N ILE A 171 -6.73 -13.48 -11.41
CA ILE A 171 -5.78 -13.48 -10.28
C ILE A 171 -4.90 -14.72 -10.30
N THR A 172 -3.59 -14.54 -10.22
CA THR A 172 -2.61 -15.60 -9.96
C THR A 172 -2.04 -15.39 -8.56
N VAL A 173 -2.51 -16.15 -7.58
CA VAL A 173 -2.01 -16.11 -6.20
C VAL A 173 -0.65 -16.80 -6.15
N VAL A 174 0.38 -16.06 -5.71
CA VAL A 174 1.73 -16.60 -5.58
C VAL A 174 2.00 -16.99 -4.13
N ARG A 175 2.42 -18.24 -3.92
CA ARG A 175 2.81 -18.80 -2.62
C ARG A 175 4.33 -18.93 -2.55
N PRO A 176 4.98 -18.50 -1.47
CA PRO A 176 6.41 -18.72 -1.31
C PRO A 176 6.70 -20.23 -1.15
N GLU A 177 7.80 -20.70 -1.74
CA GLU A 177 8.22 -22.11 -1.72
C GLU A 177 8.31 -22.71 -0.31
N ALA A 178 8.63 -21.89 0.69
CA ALA A 178 8.73 -22.32 2.09
C ALA A 178 7.41 -22.87 2.66
N GLU A 179 6.26 -22.49 2.12
CA GLU A 179 4.94 -22.99 2.57
C GLU A 179 4.64 -24.41 2.10
N GLN A 180 5.29 -24.92 1.05
CA GLN A 180 5.07 -26.30 0.57
C GLN A 180 5.50 -27.37 1.56
N LYS A 181 6.47 -27.09 2.45
CA LYS A 181 6.99 -28.07 3.40
C LYS A 181 6.05 -28.33 4.59
N ALA A 182 5.07 -27.46 4.84
CA ALA A 182 4.12 -27.62 5.94
C ALA A 182 2.96 -28.58 5.59
N ASP A 183 2.55 -28.62 4.32
CA ASP A 183 1.40 -29.43 3.87
C ASP A 183 1.78 -30.91 3.62
N GLY A 184 3.07 -31.26 3.68
CA GLY A 184 3.60 -32.62 3.49
C GLY A 184 3.94 -33.39 4.76
N ALA A 185 3.79 -32.77 5.94
CA ALA A 185 4.07 -33.43 7.24
C ALA A 185 2.78 -33.98 7.86
N GLY A 186 2.14 -34.93 7.17
CA GLY A 186 0.99 -35.67 7.68
C GLY A 186 1.22 -37.17 7.50
N THR A 187 1.29 -37.89 8.63
CA THR A 187 1.25 -39.36 8.82
C THR A 187 2.60 -40.08 8.92
N ALA A 188 3.09 -40.23 10.15
CA ALA A 188 3.39 -41.53 10.78
C ALA A 188 4.24 -41.32 12.06
N ALA A 189 3.63 -41.51 13.22
CA ALA A 189 4.21 -42.22 14.38
C ALA A 189 3.27 -42.10 15.57
N GLY A 190 2.38 -43.09 15.72
CA GLY A 190 1.86 -43.46 17.01
C GLY A 190 2.94 -44.19 17.81
N GLY A 191 3.08 -43.82 19.08
CA GLY A 191 3.98 -44.47 20.03
C GLY A 191 3.71 -43.94 21.43
N GLN A 192 3.02 -44.74 22.23
CA GLN A 192 2.71 -44.48 23.64
C GLN A 192 4.00 -44.47 24.50
N SER A 193 4.10 -43.46 25.38
CA SER A 193 4.49 -43.45 26.81
C SER A 193 5.75 -44.22 27.28
N PRO A 194 6.54 -43.69 28.25
CA PRO A 194 6.05 -43.65 29.62
C PRO A 194 6.38 -42.40 30.46
N VAL A 195 5.47 -42.23 31.41
CA VAL A 195 5.49 -41.43 32.63
C VAL A 195 6.80 -41.64 33.40
N LYS A 196 7.37 -40.55 33.92
CA LYS A 196 8.26 -40.57 35.09
C LYS A 196 7.77 -39.52 36.08
N ASP A 197 7.15 -40.01 37.14
CA ASP A 197 7.08 -39.40 38.45
C ASP A 197 8.49 -39.40 39.05
N GLU A 198 8.95 -38.27 39.61
CA GLU A 198 9.78 -38.25 40.83
C GLU A 198 9.55 -36.93 41.59
N ASN A 199 9.77 -37.03 42.89
CA ASN A 199 9.05 -36.38 43.98
C ASN A 199 9.91 -35.34 44.74
N GLU A 200 9.23 -34.37 45.36
CA GLU A 200 9.48 -33.63 46.62
C GLU A 200 10.84 -33.03 47.07
N LYS A 201 10.65 -31.85 47.70
CA LYS A 201 11.32 -31.26 48.90
C LYS A 201 12.72 -30.64 48.75
N ALA A 202 13.08 -29.53 49.41
CA ALA A 202 12.45 -28.70 50.46
C ALA A 202 13.19 -27.35 50.62
N LYS A 203 12.45 -26.34 51.12
CA LYS A 203 12.76 -25.32 52.15
C LYS A 203 13.97 -24.35 52.03
N GLY A 204 13.70 -23.09 52.43
CA GLY A 204 14.65 -22.15 53.05
C GLY A 204 14.55 -20.72 52.50
N GLU A 205 13.57 -19.92 52.94
CA GLU A 205 13.71 -18.81 53.90
C GLU A 205 14.42 -17.50 53.44
N LYS A 206 13.59 -16.45 53.35
CA LYS A 206 13.71 -15.05 53.82
C LYS A 206 14.75 -14.06 53.27
N CYS A 207 14.16 -12.94 52.82
CA CYS A 207 14.44 -11.53 53.14
C CYS A 207 15.84 -10.95 52.95
N ALA A 208 15.97 -9.99 52.02
CA ALA A 208 16.59 -8.70 52.34
C ALA A 208 16.11 -7.59 51.38
N VAL A 209 15.79 -6.46 52.00
CA VAL A 209 15.53 -5.14 51.42
C VAL A 209 16.79 -4.60 50.73
N GLY A 210 16.62 -3.98 49.56
CA GLY A 210 17.70 -3.32 48.84
C GLY A 210 17.17 -2.29 47.85
N THR A 211 16.93 -1.08 48.36
CA THR A 211 16.65 0.13 47.59
C THR A 211 17.75 0.40 46.56
N ASN A 212 17.41 0.66 45.29
CA ASN A 212 18.11 1.70 44.53
C ASN A 212 17.34 2.27 43.33
N ALA A 213 17.07 3.57 43.45
CA ALA A 213 16.99 4.62 42.43
C ALA A 213 16.78 4.22 40.96
N ARG A 214 15.54 4.36 40.47
CA ARG A 214 15.30 4.61 39.04
C ARG A 214 15.41 6.10 38.75
N ARG A 215 16.56 6.47 38.20
CA ARG A 215 16.81 7.76 37.52
C ARG A 215 15.72 8.01 36.48
N SER A 216 14.96 9.07 36.72
CA SER A 216 14.06 9.69 35.76
C SER A 216 14.87 10.48 34.73
N ASN A 217 15.01 9.95 33.52
CA ASN A 217 15.46 10.78 32.39
C ASN A 217 14.22 11.30 31.64
N ARG A 218 13.77 12.45 32.15
CA ARG A 218 12.89 13.42 31.51
C ARG A 218 13.57 13.93 30.24
N TRP A 219 13.08 13.51 29.07
CA TRP A 219 13.49 14.08 27.79
C TRP A 219 12.54 15.22 27.44
N THR A 220 12.96 16.44 27.77
CA THR A 220 12.38 17.68 27.24
C THR A 220 13.03 17.97 25.89
N SER A 221 12.30 17.82 24.79
CA SER A 221 12.76 18.29 23.48
C SER A 221 12.67 19.81 23.43
N GLY A 222 13.81 20.45 23.65
CA GLY A 222 14.04 21.85 23.37
C GLY A 222 13.88 22.13 21.87
N ARG A 223 13.06 23.16 21.60
CA ARG A 223 12.91 23.85 20.32
C ARG A 223 14.28 24.37 19.86
N THR A 224 14.81 23.82 18.77
CA THR A 224 15.84 24.50 17.96
C THR A 224 15.34 24.58 16.51
N LYS A 225 15.19 25.81 16.04
CA LYS A 225 14.91 26.13 14.64
C LYS A 225 16.18 25.86 13.84
N ALA A 226 16.16 24.84 13.00
CA ALA A 226 17.10 24.71 11.89
C ALA A 226 16.33 24.87 10.58
N LYS A 227 16.50 26.03 9.95
CA LYS A 227 16.08 26.27 8.56
C LYS A 227 17.10 25.56 7.67
N GLY A 228 16.66 24.55 6.92
CA GLY A 228 17.43 23.88 5.87
C GLY A 228 16.84 24.19 4.49
N PRO A 229 17.64 24.18 3.42
CA PRO A 229 17.42 25.00 2.23
C PRO A 229 16.74 24.20 1.12
N PHE A 230 15.47 24.51 0.82
CA PHE A 230 14.88 24.17 -0.48
C PHE A 230 13.66 25.04 -0.77
N GLU A 231 13.90 26.35 -0.82
CA GLU A 231 12.90 27.32 -1.27
C GLU A 231 13.61 28.29 -2.21
N LYS A 232 13.64 27.93 -3.51
CA LYS A 232 13.91 28.80 -4.67
C LYS A 232 14.02 27.94 -5.94
N GLN A 233 12.90 27.46 -6.49
CA GLN A 233 12.83 27.22 -7.94
C GLN A 233 11.41 27.09 -8.51
N THR A 234 10.50 28.04 -8.21
CA THR A 234 9.30 28.26 -9.05
C THR A 234 8.85 29.72 -8.95
N ARG A 235 9.72 30.66 -9.30
CA ARG A 235 9.34 32.05 -9.58
C ARG A 235 10.13 32.50 -10.80
N GLY A 236 9.59 32.25 -11.98
CA GLY A 236 10.27 32.59 -13.22
C GLY A 236 9.66 32.08 -14.51
N VAL A 237 8.42 31.59 -14.53
CA VAL A 237 7.66 31.34 -15.78
C VAL A 237 6.18 31.50 -15.47
N LYS A 238 5.71 32.75 -15.40
CA LYS A 238 4.29 33.18 -15.44
C LYS A 238 4.27 34.68 -15.14
N ARG A 239 4.58 35.46 -16.17
CA ARG A 239 4.24 36.89 -16.36
C ARG A 239 4.85 37.36 -17.69
N LYS A 240 4.33 36.79 -18.77
CA LYS A 240 4.31 37.29 -20.14
C LYS A 240 3.29 36.39 -20.84
N VAL A 241 2.37 36.94 -21.62
CA VAL A 241 1.07 36.35 -22.03
C VAL A 241 -0.04 36.57 -21.00
N GLU A 242 -0.32 37.84 -20.68
CA GLU A 242 -1.66 38.37 -20.37
C GLU A 242 -1.52 39.89 -20.26
N LYS A 243 -1.28 40.49 -21.42
CA LYS A 243 -1.48 41.90 -21.74
C LYS A 243 -1.13 41.98 -23.22
N ASP A 244 -2.17 42.12 -24.03
CA ASP A 244 -2.20 42.58 -25.43
C ASP A 244 -3.50 42.03 -26.05
N PHE A 245 -4.65 42.44 -25.49
CA PHE A 245 -5.92 42.35 -26.19
C PHE A 245 -6.90 43.34 -25.56
N GLU A 246 -6.69 44.62 -25.86
CA GLU A 246 -7.68 45.71 -25.84
C GLU A 246 -6.93 46.96 -26.31
N ASP A 247 -7.14 47.35 -27.57
CA ASP A 247 -7.38 48.73 -28.03
C ASP A 247 -7.28 48.85 -29.57
N GLY A 248 -8.33 49.41 -30.17
CA GLY A 248 -8.39 49.96 -31.54
C GLY A 248 -8.85 48.96 -32.61
N ASP A 249 -9.77 49.25 -33.52
CA ASP A 249 -10.16 50.55 -34.07
C ASP A 249 -11.45 50.37 -34.90
N ASP A 250 -12.19 51.47 -35.02
CA ASP A 250 -13.46 51.63 -35.71
C ASP A 250 -13.30 51.49 -37.24
N GLY A 251 -14.14 50.64 -37.86
CA GLY A 251 -14.10 50.38 -39.31
C GLY A 251 -15.49 50.26 -39.90
N ARG A 252 -16.24 51.36 -39.90
CA ARG A 252 -17.50 51.54 -40.62
C ARG A 252 -17.20 51.98 -42.05
N GLU A 253 -17.18 51.08 -43.03
CA GLU A 253 -17.41 51.42 -44.45
C GLU A 253 -18.11 50.29 -45.23
N ASP A 254 -19.22 50.70 -45.84
CA ASP A 254 -19.68 50.40 -47.20
C ASP A 254 -20.20 49.00 -47.60
N MET A 255 -21.54 48.87 -47.47
CA MET A 255 -22.34 48.01 -48.34
C MET A 255 -22.28 48.50 -49.80
N LYS A 256 -21.54 47.80 -50.65
CA LYS A 256 -21.81 47.75 -52.09
C LYS A 256 -22.76 46.59 -52.37
N GLY A 257 -24.03 46.94 -52.59
CA GLY A 257 -24.99 46.06 -53.25
C GLY A 257 -24.83 46.17 -54.76
N GLU A 258 -24.40 45.10 -55.41
CA GLU A 258 -24.65 44.87 -56.84
C GLU A 258 -25.49 43.59 -57.01
N ARG A 259 -26.70 43.84 -57.50
CA ARG A 259 -27.62 43.02 -58.32
C ARG A 259 -27.33 41.53 -58.46
N LEU A 260 -28.39 40.73 -58.27
CA LEU A 260 -28.85 39.74 -59.25
C LEU A 260 -30.36 39.49 -59.07
N ALA A 261 -31.08 39.59 -60.20
CA ALA A 261 -32.47 39.21 -60.51
C ALA A 261 -33.62 39.98 -59.83
#